data_AF-A0A1W9N303-F1
#
_entry.id   AF-A0A1W9N303-F1
#
_cell.length_a   1.000
_cell.length_b   1.000
_cell.length_c   1.000
_cell.angle_alpha   90.00
_cell.angle_beta   90.00
_cell.angle_gamma   90.00
#
_symmetry.space_group_name_H-M   'P 1'
#
loop_
_entity.id
_entity.type
_entity.pdbx_description
1 polymer ?
#
loop_
_entity_poly.entity_id
_entity_poly.type
_entity_poly.pdbx_seq_one_letter_code
_entity_poly.pdbx_strand_id
1 'polypeptide(L)'
;MKFFTDDDVVVINGKAVKKIYGGFGTGQPAILAKQAAELHGYEVREINQLVNNNLKWFDEGIDMFDLKKIITSTPQSAIIQNDRQHIADIKAFLLDF
;
A
#
# COMPACT_ATOMS: atom_id res chain seq x y z
N MET A 1 1.77 -16.57 1.62
CA MET A 1 1.33 -15.43 2.44
C MET A 1 -0.01 -14.97 1.91
N LYS A 2 -1.11 -15.10 2.66
CA LYS A 2 -2.44 -14.63 2.24
C LYS A 2 -2.67 -13.26 2.86
N PHE A 3 -2.69 -12.21 2.05
CA PHE A 3 -2.95 -10.83 2.48
C PHE A 3 -4.44 -10.52 2.65
N PHE A 4 -5.31 -11.45 2.20
CA PHE A 4 -6.75 -11.25 2.15
C PHE A 4 -7.51 -12.48 2.68
N THR A 5 -8.43 -12.25 3.61
CA THR A 5 -9.52 -13.13 4.05
C THR A 5 -10.88 -12.55 3.63
N ASP A 6 -11.92 -13.37 3.47
CA ASP A 6 -13.21 -12.90 2.94
C ASP A 6 -13.98 -11.94 3.90
N ASP A 7 -13.53 -11.79 5.15
CA ASP A 7 -14.03 -10.83 6.15
C ASP A 7 -13.35 -9.43 6.07
N ASP A 8 -12.66 -9.14 4.96
CA ASP A 8 -11.70 -8.02 4.83
C ASP A 8 -12.27 -6.72 4.30
N VAL A 9 -13.54 -6.44 4.57
CA VAL A 9 -14.15 -5.16 4.19
C VAL A 9 -14.48 -4.35 5.43
N VAL A 10 -14.00 -3.10 5.48
CA VAL A 10 -14.46 -2.10 6.46
C VAL A 10 -15.38 -1.12 5.74
N VAL A 11 -16.50 -0.78 6.38
CA VAL A 11 -17.37 0.28 5.88
C VAL A 11 -16.93 1.60 6.50
N ILE A 12 -16.42 2.51 5.68
CA ILE A 12 -16.02 3.86 6.07
C ILE A 12 -16.95 4.83 5.35
N ASN A 13 -17.69 5.66 6.09
CA ASN A 13 -18.66 6.61 5.53
C ASN A 13 -19.66 5.96 4.53
N GLY A 14 -20.13 4.74 4.81
CA GLY A 14 -21.07 4.02 3.95
C GLY A 14 -20.45 3.37 2.71
N LYS A 15 -19.13 3.48 2.51
CA LYS A 15 -18.39 2.83 1.43
C LYS A 15 -17.61 1.63 1.94
N ALA A 16 -17.76 0.50 1.26
CA ALA A 16 -16.99 -0.71 1.50
C ALA A 16 -15.55 -0.55 1.00
N VAL A 17 -14.57 -0.71 1.89
CA VAL A 17 -13.14 -0.62 1.58
C VAL A 17 -12.45 -1.91 1.99
N LYS A 18 -11.69 -2.49 1.05
CA LYS A 18 -10.85 -3.66 1.34
C LYS A 18 -9.73 -3.26 2.30
N LYS A 19 -9.68 -3.91 3.45
CA LYS A 19 -8.59 -3.79 4.41
C LYS A 19 -7.35 -4.46 3.81
N ILE A 20 -6.20 -3.83 3.98
CA ILE A 20 -4.91 -4.48 3.74
C ILE A 20 -4.35 -4.85 5.10
N TYR A 21 -4.19 -6.15 5.34
CA TYR A 21 -3.59 -6.67 6.56
C TYR A 21 -2.14 -7.05 6.29
N GLY A 22 -1.24 -6.57 7.15
CA GLY A 22 0.20 -6.78 7.03
C GLY A 22 0.93 -5.51 6.66
N GLY A 23 1.93 -5.15 7.48
CA GLY A 23 2.73 -3.93 7.33
C GLY A 23 2.91 -3.20 8.65
N PHE A 24 1.82 -2.99 9.41
CA PHE A 24 1.82 -2.17 10.63
C PHE A 24 1.67 -2.98 11.94
N GLY A 25 1.15 -4.21 11.87
CA GLY A 25 0.99 -5.07 13.04
C GLY A 25 -0.22 -5.99 12.91
N THR A 26 -0.33 -6.99 13.80
CA THR A 26 -1.49 -7.89 13.82
C THR A 26 -2.74 -7.10 14.24
N GLY A 27 -3.80 -7.17 13.43
CA GLY A 27 -5.06 -6.47 13.71
C GLY A 27 -5.04 -4.96 13.43
N GLN A 28 -3.99 -4.44 12.79
CA GLN A 28 -3.92 -3.05 12.34
C GLN A 28 -4.19 -2.98 10.83
N PRO A 29 -5.44 -2.73 10.42
CA PRO A 29 -5.78 -2.61 9.00
C PRO A 29 -5.20 -1.32 8.42
N ALA A 30 -4.57 -1.43 7.26
CA ALA A 30 -4.11 -0.30 6.46
C ALA A 30 -5.01 -0.08 5.25
N ILE A 31 -4.96 1.13 4.71
CA ILE A 31 -5.59 1.51 3.43
C ILE A 31 -4.55 2.15 2.51
N LEU A 32 -4.74 1.98 1.20
CA LEU A 32 -3.91 2.66 0.20
C LEU A 32 -4.33 4.12 0.04
N ALA A 33 -3.39 4.99 -0.34
CA ALA A 33 -3.70 6.36 -0.76
C ALA A 33 -4.76 6.42 -1.88
N LYS A 34 -4.79 5.41 -2.76
CA LYS A 34 -5.84 5.26 -3.78
C LYS A 34 -7.24 5.08 -3.17
N GLN A 35 -7.37 4.23 -2.14
CA GLN A 35 -8.64 4.00 -1.46
C GLN A 35 -9.09 5.24 -0.69
N ALA A 36 -8.16 5.95 -0.06
CA ALA A 36 -8.45 7.25 0.56
C ALA A 36 -8.98 8.27 -0.48
N ALA A 37 -8.37 8.33 -1.66
CA ALA A 37 -8.82 9.19 -2.75
C ALA A 37 -10.26 8.85 -3.20
N GLU A 38 -10.57 7.58 -3.41
CA GLU A 38 -11.91 7.09 -3.78
C GLU A 38 -12.97 7.35 -2.69
N LEU A 39 -12.59 7.20 -1.42
CA LEU A 39 -13.45 7.50 -0.28
C LEU A 39 -13.87 8.97 -0.27
N HIS A 40 -12.90 9.87 -0.48
CA HIS A 40 -13.09 11.31 -0.36
C HIS A 40 -13.43 12.02 -1.67
N GLY A 41 -13.41 11.32 -2.81
CA GLY A 41 -13.71 11.92 -4.13
C GLY A 41 -12.60 12.85 -4.64
N TYR A 42 -11.35 12.59 -4.24
CA TYR A 42 -10.17 13.33 -4.70
C TYR A 42 -9.37 12.52 -5.70
N GLU A 43 -8.46 13.19 -6.42
CA GLU A 43 -7.42 12.49 -7.16
C GLU A 43 -6.36 11.92 -6.21
N VAL A 44 -5.77 10.78 -6.58
CA VAL A 44 -4.67 10.16 -5.80
C VAL A 44 -3.49 11.12 -5.64
N ARG A 45 -3.23 11.98 -6.65
CA ARG A 45 -2.19 13.01 -6.61
C ARG A 45 -2.44 14.02 -5.48
N GLU A 46 -3.68 14.43 -5.29
CA GLU A 46 -4.06 15.41 -4.26
C GLU A 46 -3.90 14.82 -2.86
N ILE A 47 -4.35 13.58 -2.65
CA ILE A 47 -4.12 12.85 -1.38
C ILE A 47 -2.63 12.75 -1.08
N ASN A 48 -1.81 12.34 -2.05
CA ASN A 48 -0.36 12.26 -1.87
C ASN A 48 0.26 13.62 -1.54
N GLN A 49 -0.20 14.70 -2.17
CA GLN A 49 0.26 16.05 -1.87
C GLN A 49 -0.13 16.47 -0.45
N LEU A 50 -1.37 16.18 -0.02
CA LEU A 50 -1.85 16.47 1.33
C LEU A 50 -1.05 15.70 2.39
N VAL A 51 -0.78 14.41 2.17
CA VAL A 51 0.06 13.59 3.06
C VAL A 51 1.47 14.16 3.13
N ASN A 52 2.11 14.45 1.98
CA ASN A 52 3.46 15.01 1.94
C ASN A 52 3.56 16.37 2.66
N ASN A 53 2.56 17.24 2.50
CA ASN A 53 2.50 18.54 3.17
C ASN A 53 2.33 18.44 4.69
N ASN A 54 1.82 17.30 5.17
CA ASN A 54 1.54 17.03 6.59
C ASN A 54 2.45 15.93 7.16
N LEU A 55 3.55 15.60 6.47
CA LEU A 55 4.43 14.47 6.79
C LEU A 55 4.95 14.50 8.23
N LYS A 56 5.10 15.69 8.82
CA LYS A 56 5.49 15.88 10.24
C LYS A 56 4.56 15.21 11.27
N TRP A 57 3.36 14.79 10.86
CA TRP A 57 2.38 14.10 11.70
C TRP A 57 2.35 12.59 11.47
N PHE A 58 3.22 12.06 10.61
CA PHE A 58 3.26 10.65 10.24
C PHE A 58 4.67 10.11 10.49
N ASP A 59 4.78 9.09 11.34
CA ASP A 59 6.03 8.38 11.55
C ASP A 59 6.20 7.29 10.48
N GLU A 60 7.29 7.36 9.71
CA GLU A 60 7.63 6.37 8.68
C GLU A 60 7.87 5.00 9.34
N GLY A 61 7.14 3.99 8.88
CA GLY A 61 7.14 2.64 9.46
C GLY A 61 6.14 2.39 10.59
N ILE A 62 5.42 3.43 11.04
CA ILE A 62 4.37 3.34 12.07
C ILE A 62 3.02 3.80 11.53
N ASP A 63 2.96 5.00 10.93
CA ASP A 63 1.72 5.55 10.37
C ASP A 63 1.68 5.45 8.84
N MET A 64 2.85 5.41 8.19
CA MET A 64 2.99 5.41 6.73
C MET A 64 4.14 4.52 6.26
N PHE A 65 3.92 3.80 5.16
CA PHE A 65 5.00 3.14 4.40
C PHE A 65 5.09 3.69 2.98
N ASP A 66 6.28 4.16 2.61
CA ASP A 66 6.59 4.43 1.21
C ASP A 66 7.06 3.14 0.51
N LEU A 67 6.12 2.47 -0.17
CA LEU A 67 6.39 1.23 -0.89
C LEU A 67 7.46 1.38 -1.98
N LYS A 68 7.64 2.58 -2.56
CA LYS A 68 8.67 2.81 -3.58
C LYS A 68 10.06 2.72 -2.96
N LYS A 69 10.26 3.33 -1.78
CA LYS A 69 11.53 3.25 -1.07
C LYS A 69 11.91 1.80 -0.76
N ILE A 70 10.97 0.99 -0.28
CA ILE A 70 11.21 -0.43 0.07
C ILE A 70 11.73 -1.21 -1.15
N ILE A 71 11.16 -1.00 -2.33
CA ILE A 71 11.58 -1.68 -3.55
C ILE A 71 12.98 -1.21 -3.98
N THR A 72 13.29 0.08 -3.81
CA THR A 72 14.58 0.66 -4.23
C THR A 72 15.73 0.48 -3.22
N SER A 73 15.44 0.26 -1.94
CA SER A 73 16.45 0.05 -0.89
C SER A 73 17.02 -1.37 -0.86
N THR A 74 16.46 -2.28 -1.65
CA THR A 74 17.04 -3.61 -1.85
C THR A 74 18.20 -3.46 -2.84
N PRO A 75 19.45 -3.84 -2.49
CA PRO A 75 20.57 -3.72 -3.41
C PRO A 75 20.24 -4.46 -4.72
N GLN A 76 20.25 -3.74 -5.83
CA GLN A 76 20.02 -4.26 -7.19
C GLN A 76 20.91 -5.48 -7.50
N SER A 77 22.04 -5.65 -6.80
CA SER A 77 22.96 -6.79 -6.93
C SER A 77 22.49 -8.09 -6.26
N ALA A 78 21.53 -8.06 -5.33
CA ALA A 78 20.98 -9.27 -4.71
C ALA A 78 19.84 -9.92 -5.51
N ILE A 79 19.22 -9.17 -6.43
CA ILE A 79 17.99 -9.56 -7.15
C ILE A 79 18.29 -10.39 -8.43
N ILE A 80 19.54 -10.43 -8.90
CA ILE A 80 19.84 -10.93 -10.26
C ILE A 80 19.84 -12.48 -10.38
N GLN A 81 19.84 -13.26 -9.29
CA GLN A 81 19.83 -14.73 -9.42
C GLN A 81 18.53 -15.44 -9.02
N ASN A 82 17.66 -14.88 -8.17
CA ASN A 82 16.50 -15.63 -7.66
C ASN A 82 15.09 -15.12 -8.01
N ASP A 83 14.91 -13.95 -8.64
CA ASP A 83 13.57 -13.31 -8.67
C ASP A 83 12.95 -13.08 -10.06
N ARG A 84 13.24 -13.93 -11.06
CA ARG A 84 12.46 -13.85 -12.32
C ARG A 84 10.97 -14.13 -12.09
N GLN A 85 10.61 -15.01 -11.16
CA GLN A 85 9.21 -15.31 -10.84
C GLN A 85 8.58 -14.19 -9.99
N HIS A 86 9.26 -13.73 -8.94
CA HIS A 86 8.74 -12.66 -8.07
C HIS A 86 8.50 -11.34 -8.82
N ILE A 87 9.39 -10.96 -9.76
CA ILE A 87 9.19 -9.76 -10.58
C ILE A 87 8.04 -9.96 -11.59
N ALA A 88 7.85 -11.17 -12.11
CA ALA A 88 6.73 -11.48 -13.00
C ALA A 88 5.38 -11.40 -12.26
N ASP A 89 5.32 -11.91 -11.04
CA ASP A 89 4.11 -11.89 -10.20
C ASP A 89 3.75 -10.45 -9.80
N ILE A 90 4.75 -9.61 -9.48
CA ILE A 90 4.55 -8.18 -9.19
C ILE A 90 4.12 -7.42 -10.46
N LYS A 91 4.70 -7.72 -11.62
CA LYS A 91 4.31 -7.08 -12.89
C LYS A 91 2.89 -7.45 -13.31
N ALA A 92 2.49 -8.71 -13.16
CA ALA A 92 1.13 -9.16 -13.44
C ALA A 92 0.12 -8.43 -12.55
N PHE A 93 0.41 -8.32 -11.25
CA PHE A 93 -0.43 -7.57 -10.30
C PHE A 93 -0.62 -6.09 -10.66
N LEU A 94 0.38 -5.44 -11.27
CA LEU A 94 0.33 -4.02 -11.64
C LEU A 94 -0.28 -3.76 -13.02
N LEU A 95 -0.40 -4.77 -13.89
CA LEU A 95 -0.98 -4.67 -15.23
C LEU A 95 -2.48 -4.98 -15.28
N ASP A 96 -3.04 -5.56 -14.21
CA ASP A 96 -4.46 -5.88 -14.07
C ASP A 96 -5.31 -4.72 -13.46
N PHE A 97 -4.77 -3.49 -13.41
CA PHE A 97 -5.44 -2.28 -12.93
C PHE A 97 -5.34 -1.10 -13.89
#